data_AF-A0A419JTH1-F1
#
_entry.id   AF-A0A419JTH1-F1
#
_cell.length_a   1.000
_cell.length_b   1.000
_cell.length_c   1.000
_cell.angle_alpha   90.00
_cell.angle_beta   90.00
_cell.angle_gamma   90.00
#
_symmetry.space_group_name_H-M   'P 1'
#
loop_
_entity.id
_entity.type
_entity.pdbx_description
1 polymer ?
#
loop_
_entity_poly.entity_id
_entity_poly.type
_entity_poly.pdbx_seq_one_letter_code
_entity_poly.pdbx_strand_id
1 'polypeptide(L)'
;MSVVSIERLSELEEAKRIDPEFYHPKKVKTKKNLEKIGVKKIKDCFYSVRQIFDPRKHTLSDSTLVFDLSDVKSFFLYGGKTALLSEDVGSAKKVFSQNDVLISRLRPYLKEVSFIGFNGGMKLASTEFIVLRPKTRDYYPEVLFSFLISEPIQSILLWSVTGTEHPRFHEDYLLNIKLPNLSLKP
;
A
#
# COMPACT_ATOMS: atom_id res chain seq x y z
N MET A 1 22.94 10.27 -18.98
CA MET A 1 22.67 11.61 -18.45
C MET A 1 22.80 11.51 -16.93
N SER A 2 23.73 12.24 -16.31
CA SER A 2 23.86 12.27 -14.85
C SER A 2 22.72 13.09 -14.25
N VAL A 3 22.19 12.66 -13.10
CA VAL A 3 21.15 13.37 -12.35
C VAL A 3 21.67 13.64 -10.94
N VAL A 4 21.38 14.83 -10.41
CA VAL A 4 21.87 15.29 -9.11
C VAL A 4 20.71 15.91 -8.32
N SER A 5 20.66 15.62 -7.02
CA SER A 5 19.84 16.29 -6.02
C SER A 5 20.74 16.80 -4.90
N ILE A 6 20.37 17.92 -4.27
CA ILE A 6 21.07 18.50 -3.14
C ILE A 6 20.04 18.67 -2.03
N GLU A 7 20.23 17.95 -0.93
CA GLU A 7 19.33 17.95 0.23
C GLU A 7 20.09 18.45 1.45
N ARG A 8 19.47 19.32 2.26
CA ARG A 8 20.10 19.77 3.51
C ARG A 8 20.04 18.66 4.54
N LEU A 9 21.04 18.58 5.43
CA LEU A 9 21.04 17.61 6.53
C LEU A 9 19.77 17.73 7.40
N SER A 10 19.29 18.95 7.63
CA SER A 10 18.05 19.24 8.36
C SER A 10 16.77 18.83 7.62
N GLU A 11 16.87 18.61 6.31
CA GLU A 11 15.77 18.25 5.41
C GLU A 11 15.81 16.77 5.01
N LEU A 12 16.87 16.03 5.39
CA LEU A 12 16.84 14.57 5.34
C LEU A 12 15.57 14.14 6.06
N GLU A 13 14.68 13.44 5.36
CA GLU A 13 13.44 12.99 5.96
C GLU A 13 13.76 12.23 7.26
N GLU A 14 12.79 12.18 8.18
CA GLU A 14 12.82 11.39 9.43
C GLU A 14 13.34 9.94 9.25
N ALA A 15 13.40 9.47 7.99
CA ALA A 15 14.02 8.25 7.51
C ALA A 15 15.46 7.97 8.00
N LYS A 16 16.24 8.97 8.44
CA LYS A 16 17.68 8.80 8.81
C LYS A 16 18.49 8.07 7.71
N ARG A 17 18.15 8.32 6.44
CA ARG A 17 18.77 7.70 5.27
C ARG A 17 19.71 8.66 4.56
N ILE A 18 20.78 8.10 4.01
CA ILE A 18 21.79 8.82 3.21
C ILE A 18 22.03 8.18 1.84
N ASP A 19 21.29 7.11 1.50
CA ASP A 19 21.45 6.42 0.22
C ASP A 19 20.93 7.29 -0.96
N PRO A 20 21.68 7.37 -2.08
CA PRO A 20 21.35 8.25 -3.18
C PRO A 20 19.99 7.96 -3.84
N GLU A 21 19.59 6.70 -3.93
CA GLU A 21 18.33 6.28 -4.55
C GLU A 21 17.12 6.89 -3.84
N PHE A 22 17.19 7.00 -2.50
CA PHE A 22 16.11 7.61 -1.72
C PHE A 22 15.88 9.08 -2.07
N TYR A 23 16.93 9.79 -2.47
CA TYR A 23 16.88 11.21 -2.83
C TYR A 23 16.91 11.43 -4.35
N HIS A 24 16.55 10.42 -5.14
CA HIS A 24 16.56 10.52 -6.59
C HIS A 24 15.74 11.74 -7.07
N PRO A 25 16.26 12.60 -7.99
CA PRO A 25 15.63 13.89 -8.32
C PRO A 25 14.18 13.80 -8.79
N LYS A 26 13.83 12.70 -9.46
CA LYS A 26 12.43 12.41 -9.86
C LYS A 26 11.50 12.32 -8.64
N LYS A 27 11.89 11.58 -7.60
CA LYS A 27 11.09 11.44 -6.37
C LYS A 27 10.98 12.78 -5.65
N VAL A 28 12.08 13.49 -5.47
CA VAL A 28 12.11 14.80 -4.79
C VAL A 28 11.18 15.79 -5.48
N LYS A 29 11.29 15.92 -6.81
CA LYS A 29 10.43 16.80 -7.61
C LYS A 29 8.95 16.41 -7.51
N THR A 30 8.65 15.12 -7.66
CA THR A 30 7.27 14.61 -7.59
C THR A 30 6.66 14.85 -6.20
N LYS A 31 7.42 14.58 -5.12
CA LYS A 31 6.99 14.83 -3.76
C LYS A 31 6.70 16.31 -3.53
N LYS A 32 7.61 17.20 -3.94
CA LYS A 32 7.43 18.65 -3.84
C LYS A 32 6.18 19.14 -4.59
N ASN A 33 5.87 18.56 -5.75
CA ASN A 33 4.66 18.90 -6.50
C ASN A 33 3.40 18.43 -5.77
N LEU A 34 3.41 17.20 -5.24
CA LEU A 34 2.28 16.68 -4.44
C LEU A 34 2.08 17.49 -3.17
N GLU A 35 3.14 17.97 -2.52
CA GLU A 35 3.03 18.78 -1.31
C GLU A 35 2.31 20.11 -1.50
N LYS A 36 2.38 20.69 -2.72
CA LYS A 36 1.70 21.94 -3.08
C LYS A 36 0.19 21.77 -3.28
N ILE A 37 -0.24 20.61 -3.78
CA ILE A 37 -1.66 20.33 -4.07
C ILE A 37 -2.33 19.50 -2.97
N GLY A 38 -1.52 18.85 -2.14
CA GLY A 38 -1.95 17.90 -1.13
C GLY A 38 -2.41 18.56 0.16
N VAL A 39 -3.55 18.10 0.69
CA VAL A 39 -4.20 18.71 1.87
C VAL A 39 -4.01 17.86 3.11
N LYS A 40 -4.22 16.55 3.00
CA LYS A 40 -4.17 15.59 4.12
C LYS A 40 -3.24 14.43 3.77
N LYS A 41 -2.56 13.84 4.76
CA LYS A 41 -1.77 12.62 4.53
C LYS A 41 -2.69 11.41 4.39
N ILE A 42 -2.24 10.35 3.72
CA ILE A 42 -2.99 9.09 3.63
C ILE A 42 -3.37 8.59 5.02
N LYS A 43 -2.44 8.64 5.99
CA LYS A 43 -2.71 8.23 7.39
C LYS A 43 -3.78 9.04 8.11
N ASP A 44 -4.08 10.24 7.65
CA ASP A 44 -5.12 11.08 8.26
C ASP A 44 -6.50 10.65 7.77
N CYS A 45 -6.58 10.08 6.55
CA CYS A 45 -7.81 9.67 5.89
C CYS A 45 -8.10 8.15 6.00
N PHE A 46 -7.05 7.33 6.03
CA PHE A 46 -7.12 5.87 6.04
C PHE A 46 -6.34 5.28 7.20
N TYR A 47 -6.82 4.17 7.76
CA TYR A 47 -6.06 3.35 8.71
C TYR A 47 -5.36 2.21 7.98
N SER A 48 -4.14 1.91 8.41
CA SER A 48 -3.50 0.64 8.06
C SER A 48 -4.05 -0.46 8.95
N VAL A 49 -4.70 -1.46 8.35
CA VAL A 49 -5.23 -2.61 9.07
C VAL A 49 -4.05 -3.46 9.58
N ARG A 50 -4.00 -3.61 10.91
CA ARG A 50 -2.99 -4.40 11.63
C ARG A 50 -3.46 -5.79 11.99
N GLN A 51 -4.74 -6.10 11.75
CA GLN A 51 -5.32 -7.39 12.10
C GLN A 51 -4.65 -8.52 11.29
N ILE A 52 -4.12 -9.50 12.01
CA ILE A 52 -3.45 -10.67 11.45
C ILE A 52 -4.24 -11.91 11.86
N PHE A 53 -4.52 -12.76 10.88
CA PHE A 53 -4.91 -14.14 11.12
C PHE A 53 -3.65 -14.99 11.11
N ASP A 54 -3.31 -15.55 12.28
CA ASP A 54 -2.26 -16.56 12.44
C ASP A 54 -2.91 -17.95 12.54
N PRO A 55 -2.67 -18.86 11.57
CA PRO A 55 -3.31 -20.17 11.55
C PRO A 55 -2.94 -21.07 12.73
N ARG A 56 -1.88 -20.74 13.49
CA ARG A 56 -1.47 -21.46 14.70
C ARG A 56 -2.22 -21.00 15.95
N LYS A 57 -2.88 -19.84 15.89
CA LYS A 57 -3.54 -19.18 17.03
C LYS A 57 -5.03 -18.98 16.84
N HIS A 58 -5.51 -19.02 15.60
CA HIS A 58 -6.89 -18.74 15.25
C HIS A 58 -7.51 -19.90 14.49
N THR A 59 -8.80 -20.10 14.69
CA THR A 59 -9.61 -21.11 14.00
C THR A 59 -10.47 -20.44 12.94
N LEU A 60 -10.50 -21.00 11.72
CA LEU A 60 -11.46 -20.58 10.70
C LEU A 60 -12.87 -21.03 11.07
N SER A 61 -13.83 -20.10 11.01
CA SER A 61 -15.25 -20.39 11.21
C SER A 61 -15.93 -20.89 9.93
N ASP A 62 -15.50 -20.37 8.80
CA ASP A 62 -16.08 -20.58 7.48
C ASP A 62 -14.97 -20.68 6.42
N SER A 63 -15.32 -21.17 5.23
CA SER A 63 -14.41 -21.16 4.08
C SER A 63 -13.95 -19.73 3.78
N THR A 64 -12.64 -19.58 3.62
CA THR A 64 -11.98 -18.26 3.53
C THR A 64 -11.08 -18.23 2.32
N LEU A 65 -11.15 -17.13 1.55
CA LEU A 65 -10.23 -16.90 0.44
C LEU A 65 -8.93 -16.29 0.95
N VAL A 66 -7.81 -16.88 0.54
CA VAL A 66 -6.46 -16.47 0.86
C VAL A 66 -5.77 -16.02 -0.42
N PHE A 67 -5.30 -14.78 -0.44
CA PHE A 67 -4.67 -14.15 -1.60
C PHE A 67 -3.18 -13.88 -1.36
N ASP A 68 -2.37 -14.17 -2.35
CA ASP A 68 -0.97 -13.76 -2.40
C ASP A 68 -0.78 -12.62 -3.41
N LEU A 69 0.43 -12.08 -3.46
CA LEU A 69 0.74 -10.91 -4.31
C LEU A 69 0.45 -11.17 -5.80
N SER A 70 0.76 -12.38 -6.27
CA SER A 70 0.53 -12.85 -7.65
C SER A 70 -0.94 -12.95 -8.06
N ASP A 71 -1.85 -12.89 -7.09
CA ASP A 71 -3.29 -12.93 -7.35
C ASP A 71 -3.83 -11.57 -7.77
N VAL A 72 -3.03 -10.50 -7.67
CA VAL A 72 -3.36 -9.21 -8.26
C VAL A 72 -3.06 -9.25 -9.77
N LYS A 73 -4.13 -9.29 -10.58
CA LYS A 73 -4.06 -9.26 -12.04
C LYS A 73 -4.88 -8.10 -12.57
N SER A 74 -4.25 -7.23 -13.36
CA SER A 74 -4.89 -6.02 -13.90
C SER A 74 -5.58 -5.18 -12.81
N PHE A 75 -4.95 -5.09 -11.63
CA PHE A 75 -5.44 -4.40 -10.43
C PHE A 75 -6.65 -5.03 -9.71
N PHE A 76 -7.06 -6.22 -10.10
CA PHE A 76 -8.12 -6.99 -9.44
C PHE A 76 -7.52 -8.21 -8.73
N LEU A 77 -8.10 -8.58 -7.60
CA LEU A 77 -7.78 -9.86 -6.95
C LEU A 77 -8.52 -11.01 -7.64
N TYR A 78 -7.75 -11.94 -8.20
CA TYR A 78 -8.25 -13.12 -8.89
C TYR A 78 -7.44 -14.37 -8.52
N GLY A 79 -8.11 -15.51 -8.37
CA GLY A 79 -7.45 -16.81 -8.26
C GLY A 79 -6.92 -17.20 -6.87
N GLY A 80 -7.30 -16.46 -5.82
CA GLY A 80 -6.93 -16.80 -4.44
C GLY A 80 -7.30 -18.24 -4.06
N LYS A 81 -6.51 -18.82 -3.15
CA LYS A 81 -6.72 -20.16 -2.62
C LYS A 81 -7.91 -20.18 -1.67
N THR A 82 -8.79 -21.17 -1.81
CA THR A 82 -9.82 -21.45 -0.80
C THR A 82 -9.20 -22.26 0.34
N ALA A 83 -9.28 -21.74 1.56
CA ALA A 83 -8.91 -22.43 2.79
C ALA A 83 -10.19 -22.89 3.50
N LEU A 84 -10.26 -24.19 3.83
CA LEU A 84 -11.37 -24.78 4.58
C LEU A 84 -11.01 -24.93 6.06
N LEU A 85 -9.74 -25.18 6.34
CA LEU A 85 -9.16 -25.28 7.69
C LEU A 85 -8.09 -24.21 7.90
N SER A 86 -7.82 -23.84 9.16
CA SER A 86 -6.77 -22.87 9.47
C SER A 86 -5.41 -23.26 8.89
N GLU A 87 -5.08 -24.55 8.91
CA GLU A 87 -3.83 -25.10 8.37
C GLU A 87 -3.66 -24.83 6.87
N ASP A 88 -4.77 -24.76 6.11
CA ASP A 88 -4.74 -24.46 4.68
C ASP A 88 -4.25 -23.04 4.37
N VAL A 89 -4.34 -22.12 5.33
CA VAL A 89 -3.84 -20.74 5.19
C VAL A 89 -2.31 -20.71 5.12
N GLY A 90 -1.64 -21.71 5.71
CA GLY A 90 -0.19 -21.92 5.66
C GLY A 90 0.62 -21.01 6.58
N SER A 91 0.45 -19.69 6.47
CA SER A 91 1.20 -18.70 7.26
C SER A 91 0.31 -17.58 7.77
N ALA A 92 0.86 -16.68 8.59
CA ALA A 92 0.15 -15.49 9.03
C ALA A 92 -0.27 -14.64 7.81
N LYS A 93 -1.50 -14.16 7.82
CA LYS A 93 -2.09 -13.33 6.76
C LYS A 93 -2.76 -12.10 7.35
N LYS A 94 -2.81 -11.00 6.58
CA LYS A 94 -3.61 -9.83 6.94
C LYS A 94 -5.07 -10.05 6.64
N VAL A 95 -5.93 -9.61 7.55
CA VAL A 95 -7.37 -9.55 7.32
C VAL A 95 -7.69 -8.30 6.53
N PHE A 96 -8.56 -8.43 5.53
CA PHE A 96 -9.10 -7.29 4.78
C PHE A 96 -10.59 -7.50 4.52
N SER A 97 -11.29 -6.46 4.11
CA SER A 97 -12.75 -6.45 3.94
C SER A 97 -13.17 -5.60 2.74
N GLN A 98 -14.48 -5.58 2.45
CA GLN A 98 -15.02 -4.68 1.44
C GLN A 98 -14.62 -3.23 1.75
N ASN A 99 -14.38 -2.45 0.69
CA ASN A 99 -13.92 -1.06 0.74
C ASN A 99 -12.49 -0.85 1.21
N ASP A 100 -11.70 -1.92 1.33
CA ASP A 100 -10.25 -1.82 1.49
C ASP A 100 -9.52 -1.56 0.18
N VAL A 101 -8.37 -0.89 0.29
CA VAL A 101 -7.37 -0.80 -0.78
C VAL A 101 -6.11 -1.53 -0.33
N LEU A 102 -5.69 -2.51 -1.12
CA LEU A 102 -4.47 -3.28 -0.89
C LEU A 102 -3.37 -2.74 -1.79
N ILE A 103 -2.16 -2.62 -1.26
CA ILE A 103 -0.95 -2.33 -2.03
C ILE A 103 0.21 -3.17 -1.52
N SER A 104 0.89 -3.88 -2.42
CA SER A 104 2.09 -4.63 -2.09
C SER A 104 3.23 -3.67 -1.74
N ARG A 105 3.87 -3.91 -0.59
CA ARG A 105 5.12 -3.20 -0.23
C ARG A 105 6.36 -3.82 -0.88
N LEU A 106 6.23 -5.02 -1.41
CA LEU A 106 7.29 -5.80 -2.04
C LEU A 106 7.31 -5.51 -3.53
N ARG A 107 8.49 -5.30 -4.11
CA ARG A 107 8.69 -5.10 -5.56
C ARG A 107 7.66 -4.10 -6.14
N PRO A 108 7.59 -2.85 -5.61
CA PRO A 108 6.54 -1.90 -5.96
C PRO A 108 6.42 -1.61 -7.45
N TYR A 109 7.47 -1.85 -8.23
CA TYR A 109 7.45 -1.76 -9.69
C TYR A 109 6.43 -2.69 -10.36
N LEU A 110 6.00 -3.78 -9.70
CA LEU A 110 4.93 -4.68 -10.18
C LEU A 110 3.54 -4.05 -10.08
N LYS A 111 3.40 -2.94 -9.32
CA LYS A 111 2.14 -2.20 -9.14
C LYS A 111 0.97 -3.07 -8.68
N GLU A 112 1.25 -4.03 -7.80
CA GLU A 112 0.25 -4.90 -7.20
C GLU A 112 -0.61 -4.09 -6.21
N VAL A 113 -1.63 -3.44 -6.75
CA VAL A 113 -2.61 -2.60 -6.05
C VAL A 113 -4.00 -3.10 -6.41
N SER A 114 -4.91 -3.18 -5.43
CA SER A 114 -6.29 -3.59 -5.70
C SER A 114 -7.30 -2.90 -4.77
N PHE A 115 -8.46 -2.55 -5.32
CA PHE A 115 -9.63 -2.09 -4.56
C PHE A 115 -10.62 -3.25 -4.37
N ILE A 116 -11.13 -3.40 -3.16
CA ILE A 116 -12.03 -4.49 -2.78
C ILE A 116 -13.49 -4.05 -2.87
N GLY A 117 -14.09 -4.19 -4.05
CA GLY A 117 -15.48 -3.80 -4.31
C GLY A 117 -16.56 -4.81 -3.86
N PHE A 118 -16.18 -6.04 -3.47
CA PHE A 118 -17.12 -7.14 -3.25
C PHE A 118 -17.38 -7.43 -1.76
N ASN A 119 -18.63 -7.78 -1.45
CA ASN A 119 -19.08 -8.19 -0.12
C ASN A 119 -18.92 -9.71 0.08
N GLY A 120 -18.77 -10.19 1.32
CA GLY A 120 -18.68 -11.61 1.66
C GLY A 120 -17.94 -11.88 2.97
N GLY A 121 -17.73 -13.17 3.28
CA GLY A 121 -17.05 -13.63 4.50
C GLY A 121 -15.59 -13.16 4.64
N MET A 122 -14.92 -13.64 5.69
CA MET A 122 -13.53 -13.28 5.99
C MET A 122 -12.61 -13.56 4.79
N LYS A 123 -11.66 -12.66 4.54
CA LYS A 123 -10.64 -12.81 3.49
C LYS A 123 -9.29 -12.44 4.03
N LEU A 124 -8.30 -13.16 3.55
CA LEU A 124 -6.94 -13.10 4.04
C LEU A 124 -6.00 -12.79 2.88
N ALA A 125 -5.00 -11.95 3.11
CA ALA A 125 -3.98 -11.63 2.12
C ALA A 125 -2.58 -11.75 2.71
N SER A 126 -1.57 -11.94 1.86
CA SER A 126 -0.16 -11.89 2.27
C SER A 126 0.13 -10.68 3.19
N THR A 127 0.98 -10.89 4.20
CA THR A 127 1.42 -9.81 5.10
C THR A 127 2.22 -8.72 4.41
N GLU A 128 2.71 -8.97 3.18
CA GLU A 128 3.37 -7.98 2.33
C GLU A 128 2.39 -6.92 1.78
N PHE A 129 1.07 -7.17 1.81
CA PHE A 129 0.12 -6.11 1.52
C PHE A 129 0.06 -5.09 2.67
N ILE A 130 -0.01 -3.83 2.33
CA ILE A 130 -0.54 -2.77 3.20
C ILE A 130 -2.03 -2.66 2.87
N VAL A 131 -2.88 -2.86 3.87
CA VAL A 131 -4.33 -2.82 3.74
C VAL A 131 -4.79 -1.48 4.30
N LEU A 132 -5.34 -0.62 3.45
CA LEU A 132 -5.78 0.72 3.78
C LEU A 132 -7.31 0.81 3.77
N ARG A 133 -7.86 1.18 4.92
CA ARG A 133 -9.31 1.28 5.12
C ARG A 133 -9.73 2.71 5.42
N PRO A 134 -10.80 3.22 4.80
CA PRO A 134 -11.24 4.59 5.07
C PRO A 134 -11.67 4.75 6.53
N LYS A 135 -11.20 5.81 7.18
CA LYS A 135 -11.61 6.14 8.57
C LYS A 135 -13.06 6.62 8.67
N THR A 136 -13.57 7.22 7.60
CA THR A 136 -14.92 7.77 7.52
C THR A 136 -15.47 7.53 6.11
N ARG A 137 -16.79 7.68 5.93
CA ARG A 137 -17.43 7.54 4.61
C ARG A 137 -17.10 8.69 3.65
N ASP A 138 -16.48 9.77 4.14
CA ASP A 138 -16.06 10.91 3.32
C ASP A 138 -14.77 10.64 2.54
N TYR A 139 -14.09 9.51 2.82
CA TYR A 139 -12.87 9.11 2.14
C TYR A 139 -13.15 7.92 1.22
N TYR A 140 -13.14 8.18 -0.08
CA TYR A 140 -13.45 7.19 -1.12
C TYR A 140 -12.25 6.26 -1.38
N PRO A 141 -12.38 4.94 -1.14
CA PRO A 141 -11.32 3.98 -1.43
C PRO A 141 -10.95 3.90 -2.91
N GLU A 142 -11.89 4.08 -3.82
CA GLU A 142 -11.69 4.06 -5.27
C GLU A 142 -10.74 5.19 -5.69
N VAL A 143 -10.91 6.35 -5.06
CA VAL A 143 -10.05 7.51 -5.25
C VAL A 143 -8.63 7.22 -4.76
N LEU A 144 -8.50 6.63 -3.57
CA LEU A 144 -7.20 6.20 -3.05
C LEU A 144 -6.56 5.18 -4.01
N PHE A 145 -7.32 4.20 -4.47
CA PHE A 145 -6.86 3.20 -5.43
C PHE A 145 -6.32 3.85 -6.72
N SER A 146 -7.10 4.73 -7.36
CA SER A 146 -6.67 5.46 -8.55
C SER A 146 -5.41 6.31 -8.29
N PHE A 147 -5.32 6.91 -7.10
CA PHE A 147 -4.14 7.67 -6.70
C PHE A 147 -2.91 6.77 -6.54
N LEU A 148 -3.05 5.60 -5.92
CA LEU A 148 -1.94 4.66 -5.70
C LEU A 148 -1.39 4.08 -7.00
N ILE A 149 -2.21 3.84 -8.02
CA ILE A 149 -1.74 3.33 -9.33
C ILE A 149 -1.13 4.42 -10.22
N SER A 150 -1.30 5.70 -9.86
CA SER A 150 -0.82 6.83 -10.64
C SER A 150 0.71 6.89 -10.73
N GLU A 151 1.23 7.43 -11.84
CA GLU A 151 2.68 7.55 -12.07
C GLU A 151 3.41 8.31 -10.95
N PRO A 152 2.90 9.44 -10.42
CA PRO A 152 3.55 10.14 -9.32
C PRO A 152 3.81 9.26 -8.10
N ILE A 153 2.80 8.45 -7.72
CA ILE A 153 2.90 7.61 -6.52
C ILE A 153 3.79 6.41 -6.77
N GLN A 154 3.65 5.77 -7.92
CA GLN A 154 4.53 4.67 -8.31
C GLN A 154 5.99 5.13 -8.40
N SER A 155 6.25 6.35 -8.89
CA SER A 155 7.59 6.92 -8.89
C SER A 155 8.13 7.18 -7.49
N ILE A 156 7.31 7.67 -6.55
CA ILE A 156 7.76 7.89 -5.16
C ILE A 156 8.11 6.56 -4.50
N LEU A 157 7.25 5.55 -4.65
CA LEU A 157 7.44 4.24 -4.02
C LEU A 157 8.65 3.50 -4.59
N LEU A 158 8.87 3.58 -5.91
CA LEU A 158 10.05 3.01 -6.57
C LEU A 158 11.36 3.49 -5.94
N TRP A 159 11.49 4.80 -5.70
CA TRP A 159 12.67 5.42 -5.09
C TRP A 159 12.59 5.46 -3.55
N SER A 160 11.72 4.68 -2.94
CA SER A 160 11.62 4.57 -1.47
C SER A 160 11.99 3.18 -0.96
N VAL A 161 12.39 2.27 -1.86
CA VAL A 161 12.73 0.90 -1.51
C VAL A 161 14.11 0.78 -0.83
N THR A 162 14.27 -0.32 -0.13
CA THR A 162 15.55 -0.84 0.39
C THR A 162 15.66 -2.32 0.03
N GLY A 163 16.90 -2.82 -0.06
CA GLY A 163 17.18 -4.22 -0.41
C GLY A 163 17.31 -4.43 -1.91
N THR A 164 18.14 -5.39 -2.30
CA THR A 164 18.51 -5.67 -3.69
C THR A 164 17.60 -6.72 -4.33
N GLU A 165 17.55 -7.93 -3.78
CA GLU A 165 16.80 -9.06 -4.33
C GLU A 165 15.27 -8.88 -4.21
N HIS A 166 14.83 -8.38 -3.05
CA HIS A 166 13.42 -8.26 -2.69
C HIS A 166 13.15 -6.85 -2.17
N PRO A 167 13.17 -5.83 -3.06
CA PRO A 167 13.08 -4.44 -2.68
C PRO A 167 11.74 -4.18 -1.99
N ARG A 168 11.79 -3.54 -0.82
CA ARG A 168 10.62 -3.18 -0.02
C ARG A 168 10.66 -1.72 0.36
N PHE A 169 9.52 -1.05 0.33
CA PHE A 169 9.40 0.26 0.98
C PHE A 169 8.86 0.12 2.41
N HIS A 170 9.20 1.08 3.28
CA HIS A 170 8.60 1.21 4.60
C HIS A 170 7.21 1.81 4.48
N GLU A 171 6.23 1.23 5.18
CA GLU A 171 4.84 1.66 5.12
C GLU A 171 4.66 3.15 5.44
N ASP A 172 5.47 3.69 6.36
CA ASP A 172 5.41 5.12 6.72
C ASP A 172 5.66 6.04 5.53
N TYR A 173 6.45 5.62 4.53
CA TYR A 173 6.64 6.40 3.32
C TYR A 173 5.34 6.56 2.55
N LEU A 174 4.54 5.49 2.45
CA LEU A 174 3.23 5.54 1.82
C LEU A 174 2.25 6.37 2.67
N LEU A 175 2.17 6.08 3.96
CA LEU A 175 1.21 6.70 4.88
C LEU A 175 1.40 8.22 5.04
N ASN A 176 2.62 8.73 4.83
CA ASN A 176 2.91 10.17 4.90
C ASN A 176 2.74 10.93 3.56
N ILE A 177 2.41 10.26 2.45
CA ILE A 177 2.10 10.94 1.19
C ILE A 177 0.82 11.77 1.37
N LYS A 178 0.83 13.00 0.87
CA LYS A 178 -0.37 13.84 0.86
C LYS A 178 -1.29 13.48 -0.29
N LEU A 179 -2.57 13.29 0.02
CA LEU A 179 -3.65 13.20 -0.94
C LEU A 179 -3.99 14.59 -1.48
N PRO A 180 -4.15 14.75 -2.81
CA PRO A 180 -4.62 15.99 -3.41
C PRO A 180 -6.01 16.36 -2.88
N ASN A 181 -6.38 17.64 -2.93
CA ASN A 181 -7.75 18.06 -2.61
C ASN A 181 -8.72 17.51 -3.67
N LEU A 182 -9.26 16.33 -3.40
CA LEU A 182 -10.25 15.69 -4.25
C LEU A 182 -11.63 15.95 -3.66
N SER A 183 -11.96 17.23 -3.41
CA SER A 183 -13.32 17.62 -3.01
C SER A 183 -14.32 17.16 -4.06
N LEU A 184 -14.73 15.91 -3.96
CA LEU A 184 -15.87 15.33 -4.63
C LEU A 184 -17.05 15.74 -3.75
N LYS A 185 -17.50 16.98 -3.95
CA LYS A 185 -18.88 17.28 -3.58
C LYS A 185 -19.74 16.47 -4.55
N PRO A 186 -20.59 15.54 -4.06
CA PRO A 186 -21.63 14.97 -4.91
C PRO A 186 -22.55 16.07 -5.45
#